data_AF-X1I8T9-F1
#
_entry.id   AF-X1I8T9-F1
#
_cell.length_a   1.000
_cell.length_b   1.000
_cell.length_c   1.000
_cell.angle_alpha   90.00
_cell.angle_beta   90.00
_cell.angle_gamma   90.00
#
_symmetry.space_group_name_H-M   'P 1'
#
loop_
_entity.id
_entity.type
_entity.pdbx_description
1 polymer ?
#
loop_
_entity_poly.entity_id
_entity_poly.type
_entity_poly.pdbx_seq_one_letter_code
_entity_poly.pdbx_strand_id
1 'polypeptide(L)' 'MSQEKTMAINRLREIQGEIDGLVNEADRLIHEEGSEMAYSRAKSYWLAHILGALTGRGSMVTAEDTINEMEEEVASERQ' A
#
# COMPACT_ATOMS: atom_id res chain seq x y z
N MET A 1 1.24 -0.97 -27.16
CA MET A 1 0.74 -1.39 -25.83
C MET A 1 1.24 -2.81 -25.56
N SER A 2 2.00 -3.04 -24.48
CA SER A 2 2.07 -4.42 -23.96
C SER A 2 0.88 -4.62 -23.03
N GLN A 3 -0.05 -5.48 -23.41
CA GLN A 3 -1.17 -5.93 -22.56
C GLN A 3 -0.67 -6.40 -21.18
N GLU A 4 0.56 -6.91 -21.12
CA GLU A 4 1.22 -7.36 -19.90
C GLU A 4 1.46 -6.21 -18.91
N LYS A 5 1.85 -5.01 -19.38
CA LYS A 5 2.05 -3.83 -18.51
C LYS A 5 0.74 -3.41 -17.83
N THR A 6 -0.37 -3.37 -18.58
CA THR A 6 -1.68 -3.03 -18.02
C THR A 6 -2.15 -4.09 -17.02
N MET A 7 -1.94 -5.38 -17.30
CA MET A 7 -2.24 -6.45 -16.35
C MET A 7 -1.41 -6.35 -15.07
N ALA A 8 -0.13 -5.99 -15.18
CA ALA A 8 0.75 -5.78 -14.04
C ALA A 8 0.28 -4.61 -13.16
N ILE A 9 -0.06 -3.47 -13.76
CA ILE A 9 -0.61 -2.29 -13.06
C ILE A 9 -1.89 -2.67 -12.28
N ASN A 10 -2.83 -3.34 -12.94
CA ASN A 10 -4.07 -3.78 -12.30
C ASN A 10 -3.77 -4.71 -11.11
N ARG A 11 -2.85 -5.66 -11.29
CA ARG A 11 -2.48 -6.58 -10.20
C ARG A 11 -1.79 -5.84 -9.04
N LEU A 12 -0.99 -4.81 -9.31
CA LEU A 12 -0.38 -4.00 -8.27
C LEU A 12 -1.43 -3.21 -7.47
N ARG A 13 -2.48 -2.68 -8.11
CA ARG A 13 -3.61 -2.04 -7.42
C ARG A 13 -4.37 -3.02 -6.52
N GLU A 14 -4.60 -4.24 -7.01
CA GLU A 14 -5.20 -5.31 -6.20
C GLU A 14 -4.33 -5.64 -4.99
N ILE A 15 -3.01 -5.83 -5.19
CA ILE A 15 -2.07 -6.09 -4.10
C ILE A 15 -2.05 -4.94 -3.09
N GLN A 16 -2.06 -3.68 -3.55
CA GLN A 16 -2.13 -2.51 -2.68
C GLN A 16 -3.36 -2.56 -1.77
N GLY A 17 -4.53 -2.89 -2.35
CA GLY A 17 -5.78 -3.06 -1.59
C GLY A 17 -5.77 -4.27 -0.65
N GLU A 18 -5.19 -5.39 -1.08
CA GLU A 18 -5.03 -6.60 -0.24
C GLU A 18 -4.17 -6.29 0.99
N ILE A 19 -3.05 -5.57 0.83
CA ILE A 19 -2.18 -5.19 1.94
C ILE A 19 -2.92 -4.23 2.88
N ASP A 20 -3.60 -3.19 2.35
CA ASP A 20 -4.37 -2.27 3.19
C ASP A 20 -5.44 -3.01 4.01
N GLY A 21 -6.17 -3.94 3.39
CA GLY A 21 -7.15 -4.79 4.08
C GLY A 21 -6.54 -5.60 5.22
N LEU A 22 -5.42 -6.28 4.97
CA LEU A 22 -4.71 -7.09 5.97
C LEU A 22 -4.13 -6.25 7.11
N VAL A 23 -3.64 -5.03 6.81
CA VAL A 23 -3.12 -4.11 7.82
C VAL A 23 -4.24 -3.60 8.72
N ASN A 24 -5.40 -3.27 8.15
CA ASN A 24 -6.59 -2.88 8.91
C ASN A 24 -7.17 -4.04 9.73
N GLU A 25 -7.08 -5.28 9.25
CA GLU A 25 -7.39 -6.47 10.04
C GLU A 25 -6.43 -6.64 11.22
N ALA A 26 -5.12 -6.49 10.98
CA ALA A 26 -4.12 -6.57 12.04
C ALA A 26 -4.27 -5.46 13.10
N ASP A 27 -4.56 -4.21 12.70
CA ASP A 27 -4.83 -3.10 13.63
C ASP A 27 -6.00 -3.44 14.57
N ARG A 28 -7.10 -3.98 14.01
CA ARG A 28 -8.26 -4.43 14.79
C ARG A 28 -7.91 -5.55 15.76
N LEU A 29 -7.27 -6.62 15.28
CA LEU A 29 -6.89 -7.75 16.14
C LEU A 29 -5.98 -7.33 17.29
N ILE A 30 -5.02 -6.43 17.05
CA ILE A 30 -4.11 -5.95 18.10
C ILE A 30 -4.84 -5.04 19.07
N HIS A 31 -5.78 -4.22 18.60
CA HIS A 31 -6.60 -3.37 19.45
C HIS A 31 -7.56 -4.17 20.34
N GLU A 32 -8.19 -5.21 19.79
CA GLU A 32 -9.20 -6.02 20.47
C GLU A 32 -8.59 -7.05 21.41
N GLU A 33 -7.53 -7.74 20.97
CA GLU A 33 -6.96 -8.90 21.69
C GLU A 33 -5.58 -8.62 22.30
N GLY A 34 -4.92 -7.53 21.87
CA GLY A 34 -3.59 -7.17 22.33
C GLY A 34 -3.60 -6.40 23.65
N SER A 35 -2.41 -6.27 24.26
CA SER A 35 -2.23 -5.33 25.37
C SER A 35 -2.10 -3.90 24.85
N GLU A 36 -2.47 -2.91 25.68
CA GLU A 36 -2.30 -1.48 25.39
C GLU A 36 -0.88 -1.14 24.88
N MET A 37 0.14 -1.75 25.49
CA MET A 37 1.54 -1.55 25.10
C MET A 37 1.84 -2.15 23.72
N ALA A 38 1.29 -3.32 23.40
CA ALA A 38 1.46 -3.94 22.09
C ALA A 38 0.79 -3.11 21.00
N TYR A 39 -0.44 -2.63 21.26
CA TYR A 39 -1.17 -1.75 20.35
C TYR A 39 -0.45 -0.42 20.11
N SER A 40 -0.01 0.24 21.18
CA SER A 40 0.75 1.49 21.10
C SER A 40 2.01 1.32 20.24
N ARG A 41 2.79 0.26 20.47
CA ARG A 41 4.00 -0.01 19.68
C ARG A 41 3.67 -0.36 18.23
N ALA A 42 2.65 -1.17 17.96
CA ALA A 42 2.27 -1.49 16.59
C ALA A 42 1.94 -0.22 15.80
N LYS A 43 1.11 0.67 16.37
CA LYS A 43 0.72 1.94 15.75
C LYS A 43 1.87 2.90 15.54
N SER A 44 2.80 3.01 16.48
CA SER A 44 3.92 3.95 16.37
C SER A 44 5.07 3.44 15.48
N TYR A 45 5.10 2.14 15.19
CA TYR A 45 6.14 1.53 14.37
C TYR A 45 5.56 0.94 13.10
N TRP A 46 5.45 -0.39 13.03
CA TRP A 46 5.31 -1.08 11.77
C TRP A 46 3.98 -0.79 11.06
N LEU A 47 2.86 -0.60 11.77
CA LEU A 47 1.56 -0.26 11.14
C LEU A 47 1.66 1.09 10.42
N ALA A 48 2.19 2.12 11.09
CA ALA A 48 2.36 3.44 10.50
C ALA A 48 3.29 3.42 9.28
N HIS A 49 4.36 2.61 9.31
CA HIS A 49 5.27 2.51 8.18
C HIS A 49 4.66 1.82 6.97
N ILE A 50 3.89 0.73 7.16
CA ILE A 50 3.22 0.07 6.04
C ILE A 50 2.17 1.00 5.43
N LEU A 51 1.30 1.60 6.25
CA LEU A 51 0.30 2.56 5.77
C LEU A 51 0.95 3.76 5.07
N GLY A 52 2.05 4.27 5.65
CA GLY A 52 2.83 5.37 5.06
C GLY A 52 3.41 5.03 3.70
N ALA A 53 3.93 3.81 3.53
CA ALA A 53 4.46 3.29 2.28
C ALA A 53 3.36 3.00 1.23
N LEU A 54 2.13 2.69 1.65
CA LEU A 54 1.02 2.42 0.74
C LEU A 54 0.37 3.70 0.19
N THR A 55 0.09 4.70 1.05
CA THR A 55 -0.83 5.80 0.72
C THR A 55 -0.32 7.20 1.11
N GLY A 56 0.98 7.39 1.35
CA GLY A 56 1.57 8.74 1.39
C GLY A 56 1.64 9.44 2.74
N ARG A 57 1.78 8.70 3.84
CA ARG A 57 2.08 9.29 5.16
C ARG A 57 3.54 9.04 5.58
N GLY A 58 4.43 9.96 5.18
CA GLY A 58 5.83 9.97 5.62
C GLY A 58 6.80 9.17 4.75
N SER A 59 6.35 8.60 3.64
CA SER A 59 7.24 8.04 2.60
C SER A 59 7.53 9.09 1.53
N MET A 60 8.77 9.09 1.01
CA MET A 60 9.15 9.91 -0.15
C MET A 60 8.64 9.33 -1.47
N VAL A 61 8.37 8.02 -1.50
CA VAL A 61 7.81 7.28 -2.65
C VAL A 61 6.88 6.20 -2.10
N THR A 62 5.65 6.17 -2.57
CA THR A 62 4.63 5.20 -2.15
C THR A 62 4.40 4.13 -3.21
N ALA A 63 3.72 3.04 -2.82
CA ALA A 63 3.22 2.07 -3.77
C ALA A 63 2.28 2.73 -4.80
N GLU A 64 1.48 3.72 -4.38
CA GLU A 64 0.63 4.51 -5.27
C GLU A 64 1.46 5.29 -6.29
N ASP A 65 2.53 5.97 -5.86
CA ASP A 65 3.43 6.73 -6.75
C ASP A 65 4.05 5.81 -7.81
N THR A 66 4.56 4.65 -7.40
CA THR A 66 5.12 3.66 -8.34
C THR A 66 4.09 3.19 -9.36
N ILE A 67 2.85 2.94 -8.94
CA ILE A 67 1.79 2.51 -9.87
C ILE A 67 1.43 3.65 -10.84
N ASN A 68 1.34 4.88 -10.33
CA ASN A 68 1.06 6.06 -11.16
C ASN A 68 2.16 6.29 -12.21
N GLU A 69 3.43 6.16 -11.84
CA GLU A 69 4.57 6.26 -12.77
C GLU A 69 4.44 5.23 -13.91
N MET A 70 4.08 3.98 -13.59
CA MET A 70 3.84 2.94 -14.61
C MET A 70 2.63 3.25 -15.51
N GLU A 71 1.57 3.83 -14.95
CA GLU A 71 0.40 4.27 -15.72
C GLU A 71 0.76 5.41 -16.69
N GLU A 72 1.58 6.37 -16.25
CA GLU A 72 2.09 7.48 -17.06
C GLU A 72 3.00 6.98 -18.20
N GLU A 73 3.90 6.04 -17.93
CA GLU A 73 4.72 5.40 -18.96
C GLU A 73 3.84 4.77 -20.05
N VAL A 74 2.83 3.99 -19.64
CA VAL A 74 1.89 3.34 -20.58
C VAL A 74 1.06 4.37 -21.34
N ALA A 75 0.72 5.51 -20.74
CA ALA A 75 -0.01 6.59 -21.40
C ALA A 75 0.86 7.35 -22.42
N SER A 76 2.14 7.57 -22.10
CA SER A 76 3.09 8.25 -22.98
C SER A 76 3.41 7.44 -24.24
N GLU A 77 3.47 6.10 -24.14
CA GLU A 77 3.65 5.18 -25.28
C GLU A 77 2.46 5.16 -26.27
N ARG A 78 1.35 5.84 -25.95
CA ARG A 78 0.15 5.93 -26.80
C ARG A 78 0.09 7.19 -27.65
N GLN A 79 0.99 8.16 -27.40
CA GLN A 79 1.14 9.39 -28.19
C GLN A 79 2.11 9.17 -29.36
#